data_AF-A0A429HMI7-F1
#
_entry.id   AF-A0A429HMI7-F1
#
_cell.length_a   1.000
_cell.length_b   1.000
_cell.length_c   1.000
_cell.angle_alpha   90.00
_cell.angle_beta   90.00
_cell.angle_gamma   90.00
#
_symmetry.space_group_name_H-M   'P 1'
#
loop_
_entity.id
_entity.type
_entity.pdbx_description
1 polymer ?
#
loop_
_entity_poly.entity_id
_entity_poly.type
_entity_poly.pdbx_seq_one_letter_code
_entity_poly.pdbx_strand_id
1 'polypeptide(L)' 'HPEWQLLHELRAMNVPPQQVVELHTELESCDLPGGYCARMVRETWPQVRISHTAPYGTEHASRQQGMRHLL' A
#
# COMPACT_ATOMS: atom_id res chain seq x y z
N HIS A 1 -6.54 4.06 -5.22
CA HIS A 1 -5.66 3.27 -4.34
C HIS A 1 -4.78 4.23 -3.55
N PRO A 2 -4.84 4.20 -2.21
CA PRO A 2 -4.18 5.17 -1.32
C PRO A 2 -2.66 5.26 -1.50
N GLU A 3 -2.00 4.19 -1.95
CA GLU A 3 -0.55 4.14 -2.15
C GLU A 3 -0.06 5.14 -3.22
N TRP A 4 -0.86 5.37 -4.26
CA TRP A 4 -0.56 6.36 -5.30
C TRP A 4 -0.70 7.80 -4.81
N GLN A 5 -1.63 8.03 -3.89
CA GLN A 5 -1.79 9.31 -3.23
C GLN A 5 -0.60 9.57 -2.30
N LEU A 6 -0.22 8.58 -1.50
CA LEU A 6 0.96 8.67 -0.62
C LEU A 6 2.24 8.98 -1.42
N LEU A 7 2.42 8.33 -2.57
CA LEU A 7 3.53 8.64 -3.49
C LEU A 7 3.52 10.10 -3.95
N HIS A 8 2.37 10.62 -4.35
CA HIS A 8 2.27 12.02 -4.78
C HIS A 8 2.55 12.99 -3.64
N GLU A 9 1.99 12.73 -2.45
CA GLU A 9 2.16 13.58 -1.28
C GLU A 9 3.62 13.63 -0.81
N LEU A 10 4.27 12.46 -0.70
CA LEU A 10 5.69 12.39 -0.32
C LEU A 10 6.59 13.11 -1.33
N ARG A 11 6.29 13.00 -2.63
CA ARG A 11 6.99 13.76 -3.67
C ARG A 11 6.76 15.27 -3.53
N ALA A 12 5.52 15.70 -3.27
CA ALA A 12 5.20 17.11 -3.05
C ALA A 12 5.92 17.70 -1.83
N MET A 13 6.16 16.87 -0.81
CA MET A 13 6.95 17.21 0.37
C MET A 13 8.47 17.08 0.17
N ASN A 14 8.94 16.75 -1.03
CA ASN A 14 10.35 16.50 -1.36
C ASN A 14 11.00 15.40 -0.49
N VAL A 15 10.22 14.43 -0.01
CA VAL A 15 10.76 13.28 0.72
C VAL A 15 11.39 12.31 -0.28
N PRO A 16 12.72 12.09 -0.23
CA PRO A 16 13.39 11.10 -1.05
C PRO A 16 12.88 9.69 -0.72
N PRO A 17 12.68 8.83 -1.73
CA PRO A 17 12.18 7.48 -1.47
C PRO A 17 13.06 6.66 -0.51
N GLN A 18 14.37 6.94 -0.47
CA GLN A 18 15.30 6.27 0.43
C GLN A 18 15.11 6.65 1.91
N GLN A 19 14.38 7.72 2.21
CA GLN A 19 14.08 8.13 3.58
C GLN A 19 12.76 7.55 4.10
N VAL A 20 12.02 6.83 3.27
CA VAL A 20 10.76 6.18 3.65
C VAL A 20 11.09 4.80 4.21
N VAL A 21 11.02 4.68 5.54
CA VAL A 21 11.40 3.46 6.28
C VAL A 21 10.21 2.56 6.62
N GLU A 22 9.02 3.13 6.75
CA GLU A 22 7.80 2.39 7.06
C GLU A 22 6.60 2.99 6.33
N LEU A 23 5.73 2.11 5.83
CA LEU A 23 4.47 2.45 5.18
C LEU A 23 3.38 1.57 5.80
N HIS A 24 2.46 2.22 6.49
CA HIS A 24 1.30 1.58 7.10
C HIS A 24 0.04 1.98 6.33
N THR A 25 -0.76 0.99 5.91
CA THR A 25 -2.06 1.21 5.28
C THR A 25 -3.16 0.53 6.07
N GLU A 26 -4.37 1.09 6.08
CA GLU A 26 -5.50 0.45 6.79
C GLU A 26 -5.85 -0.91 6.16
N LEU A 27 -5.71 -1.02 4.85
CA LEU A 27 -5.91 -2.25 4.09
C LEU A 27 -4.62 -2.65 3.39
N GLU A 28 -4.33 -3.94 3.36
CA GLU A 28 -3.17 -4.50 2.66
C GLU A 28 -3.11 -4.03 1.20
N SER A 29 -1.91 -3.62 0.76
CA SER A 29 -1.69 -3.20 -0.61
C SER A 29 -2.03 -4.27 -1.63
N CYS A 30 -2.76 -3.85 -2.65
CA CYS A 30 -3.25 -4.72 -3.70
C CYS A 30 -2.10 -5.38 -4.50
N ASP A 31 -2.18 -6.69 -4.75
CA ASP A 31 -1.24 -7.42 -5.63
C ASP A 31 -2.00 -8.32 -6.62
N LEU A 32 -2.83 -7.67 -7.44
CA LEU A 32 -3.72 -8.33 -8.41
C LEU A 32 -3.48 -7.76 -9.82
N PRO A 33 -3.85 -8.50 -10.88
CA PRO A 33 -3.82 -7.96 -12.23
C PRO A 33 -4.65 -6.67 -12.34
N GLY A 34 -4.01 -5.59 -12.84
CA GLY A 34 -4.62 -4.26 -12.90
C GLY A 34 -4.52 -3.44 -11.60
N GLY A 35 -3.98 -4.02 -10.53
CA GLY A 35 -3.76 -3.40 -9.23
C GLY A 35 -2.48 -3.95 -8.60
N TYR A 36 -1.33 -3.53 -9.13
CA TYR A 36 0.00 -3.92 -8.64
C TYR A 36 0.53 -2.92 -7.59
N CYS A 37 -0.31 -2.53 -6.64
CA CYS A 37 0.04 -1.55 -5.60
C CYS A 37 1.27 -2.03 -4.82
N ALA A 38 1.27 -3.29 -4.38
CA ALA A 38 2.36 -3.87 -3.60
C ALA A 38 3.69 -3.88 -4.36
N ARG A 39 3.67 -4.20 -5.66
CA ARG A 39 4.87 -4.10 -6.52
C ARG A 39 5.34 -2.65 -6.65
N MET A 40 4.42 -1.73 -6.94
CA MET A 40 4.73 -0.30 -7.08
C MET A 40 5.36 0.29 -5.81
N VAL A 41 4.82 -0.06 -4.62
CA VAL A 41 5.37 0.35 -3.32
C VAL A 41 6.81 -0.16 -3.14
N ARG A 42 7.06 -1.45 -3.39
CA ARG A 42 8.40 -2.07 -3.23
C ARG A 42 9.42 -1.52 -4.22
N GLU A 43 9.01 -1.24 -5.46
CA GLU A 43 9.89 -0.63 -6.47
C GLU A 43 10.20 0.83 -6.16
N THR A 44 9.24 1.55 -5.59
CA THR A 44 9.41 2.97 -5.25
C THR A 44 10.24 3.15 -3.98
N TRP A 45 9.95 2.36 -2.94
CA TRP A 45 10.60 2.44 -1.63
C TRP A 45 11.27 1.10 -1.27
N PRO A 46 12.46 0.81 -1.79
CA PRO A 46 13.06 -0.53 -1.72
C PRO A 46 13.43 -0.97 -0.29
N GLN A 47 13.55 -0.04 0.65
CA GLN A 47 13.89 -0.31 2.05
C GLN A 47 12.70 -0.21 3.02
N VAL A 48 11.49 -0.02 2.49
CA VAL A 48 10.31 0.23 3.32
C VAL A 48 9.83 -1.05 4.00
N ARG A 49 9.48 -0.94 5.28
CA ARG A 49 8.65 -1.94 5.98
C ARG A 49 7.19 -1.66 5.65
N ILE A 50 6.50 -2.63 5.07
CA ILE A 50 5.07 -2.53 4.78
C ILE A 50 4.30 -3.18 5.92
N SER A 51 3.36 -2.46 6.52
CA SER A 51 2.44 -2.98 7.52
C SER A 51 0.99 -2.60 7.15
N HIS A 52 0.02 -3.38 7.62
CA HIS A 52 -1.38 -3.09 7.37
C HIS A 52 -2.27 -3.50 8.54
N THR A 53 -3.44 -2.89 8.65
CA THR A 53 -4.42 -3.24 9.70
C THR A 53 -5.30 -4.43 9.28
N ALA A 54 -5.88 -4.39 8.09
CA ALA A 54 -6.74 -5.46 7.57
C ALA A 54 -6.11 -6.15 6.35
N PRO A 55 -6.16 -7.50 6.27
CA PRO A 55 -5.71 -8.20 5.08
C PRO A 55 -6.66 -7.92 3.91
N TYR A 56 -6.11 -7.83 2.71
CA TYR A 56 -6.87 -7.74 1.46
C TYR A 56 -6.76 -9.04 0.68
N GLY A 57 -5.56 -9.62 0.65
CA GLY A 57 -5.25 -10.88 -0.02
C GLY A 57 -5.57 -10.88 -1.51
N THR A 58 -5.50 -12.08 -2.08
CA THR A 58 -5.81 -12.32 -3.50
C THR A 58 -7.20 -12.90 -3.70
N GLU A 59 -7.76 -13.54 -2.68
CA GLU A 59 -9.07 -14.17 -2.71
C GLU A 59 -10.20 -13.15 -2.57
N HIS A 60 -11.32 -13.41 -3.25
CA HIS A 60 -12.48 -12.52 -3.16
C HIS A 60 -13.03 -12.40 -1.73
N ALA A 61 -13.04 -13.50 -0.97
CA ALA A 61 -13.52 -13.51 0.42
C ALA A 61 -12.65 -12.64 1.33
N SER A 62 -11.31 -12.74 1.21
CA SER A 62 -10.36 -11.91 1.97
C SER A 62 -10.57 -10.42 1.68
N ARG A 63 -10.75 -10.04 0.41
CA ARG A 63 -10.99 -8.65 0.00
C ARG A 63 -12.27 -8.07 0.60
N GLN A 64 -13.36 -8.85 0.54
CA GLN A 64 -14.64 -8.45 1.13
C GLN A 64 -14.50 -8.28 2.65
N GLN A 65 -13.78 -9.17 3.32
CA GLN A 65 -13.52 -9.08 4.76
C GLN A 65 -12.67 -7.85 5.11
N GLY A 66 -11.59 -7.59 4.37
CA GLY A 66 -10.74 -6.43 4.56
C GLY A 66 -11.50 -5.11 4.40
N MET A 67 -12.31 -4.99 3.34
CA MET A 67 -13.15 -3.80 3.12
C MET A 67 -14.19 -3.60 4.23
N ARG A 68 -14.77 -4.69 4.76
CA ARG A 68 -15.69 -4.61 5.90
C ARG A 68 -15.03 -4.12 7.19
N HIS A 69 -13.72 -4.20 7.31
CA HIS A 69 -12.99 -3.68 8.46
C HIS A 69 -12.84 -2.14 8.42
N LEU A 70 -13.12 -1.53 7.26
CA LEU A 70 -13.00 -0.08 7.03
C LEU A 70 -14.35 0.67 7.06
N LEU A 71 -15.47 -0.06 7.18
CA LEU A 71 -16.85 0.47 7.22
C LEU A 71 -17.40 0.42 8.64
#